data_AF-A0ABD5SFN7-F1
#
_entry.id   AF-A0ABD5SFN7-F1
#
_cell.length_a   1.000
_cell.length_b   1.000
_cell.length_c   1.000
_cell.angle_alpha   90.00
_cell.angle_beta   90.00
_cell.angle_gamma   90.00
#
_symmetry.space_group_name_H-M   'P 1'
#
loop_
_entity.id
_entity.type
_entity.pdbx_description
1 polymer ?
#
loop_
_entity_poly.entity_id
_entity_poly.type
_entity_poly.pdbx_seq_one_letter_code
_entity_poly.pdbx_strand_id
1 'polypeptide(L)'
;AVDKRRLSEADFAAAREALDPAGAYVDLLTDRDDATDEYRAARKAAREAHDDLTARLAALREVADMADADLDADVARLRDPVEEYNESVREAFRSFYRSASARDVFAFLDRADDTPFVDADLPPADLREYVAEYAAGEEPLPTLLEYADYSNSKLDHYVDDPGALRTAVAVHKTFIDRIDGEPLTIDWPPAPGDELAYEIDELIPLVSRVAGDETVATLRSIRDLARSDEYERLRRAAEVRDALDDPELALLESGAIDDRVREAERTLELVEDVLAETDRD
;
A
#
# COMPACT_ATOMS: atom_id res chain seq x y z
N ALA A 1 54.65 -21.87 70.11
CA ALA A 1 53.52 -22.77 69.79
C ALA A 1 52.55 -21.97 68.94
N VAL A 2 52.25 -22.43 67.72
CA VAL A 2 51.20 -21.79 66.91
C VAL A 2 49.88 -22.13 67.58
N ASP A 3 49.28 -21.13 68.22
CA ASP A 3 47.98 -21.22 68.88
C ASP A 3 46.94 -21.49 67.80
N LYS A 4 46.69 -22.78 67.51
CA LYS A 4 45.60 -23.22 66.65
C LYS A 4 44.30 -23.07 67.43
N ARG A 5 43.91 -21.82 67.71
CA ARG A 5 42.55 -21.53 68.20
C ARG A 5 41.60 -21.97 67.10
N ARG A 6 40.96 -23.11 67.32
CA ARG A 6 39.80 -23.48 66.52
C ARG A 6 38.72 -22.49 66.92
N LEU A 7 38.26 -21.70 65.95
CA LEU A 7 37.14 -20.79 66.13
C LEU A 7 36.00 -21.57 66.80
N SER A 8 35.57 -21.08 67.94
CA SER A 8 34.48 -21.67 68.70
C SER A 8 33.15 -21.11 68.22
N GLU A 9 32.06 -21.81 68.50
CA GLU A 9 30.71 -21.36 68.16
C GLU A 9 30.37 -19.99 68.78
N ALA A 10 30.94 -19.70 69.96
CA ALA A 10 30.82 -18.41 70.64
C ALA A 10 31.56 -17.27 69.91
N ASP A 11 32.72 -17.55 69.29
CA ASP A 11 33.45 -16.56 68.48
C ASP A 11 32.64 -16.17 67.24
N PHE A 12 31.95 -17.14 66.62
CA PHE A 12 31.03 -16.87 65.51
C PHE A 12 29.77 -16.13 65.94
N ALA A 13 29.27 -16.37 67.16
CA ALA A 13 28.13 -15.63 67.70
C ALA A 13 28.48 -14.15 67.94
N ALA A 14 29.64 -13.87 68.56
CA ALA A 14 30.12 -12.51 68.77
C ALA A 14 30.41 -11.77 67.46
N ALA A 15 30.96 -12.46 66.44
CA ALA A 15 31.14 -11.88 65.12
C ALA A 15 29.81 -11.55 64.42
N ARG A 16 28.77 -12.39 64.57
CA ARG A 16 27.44 -12.09 64.04
C ARG A 16 26.80 -10.89 64.73
N GLU A 17 26.87 -10.82 66.05
CA GLU A 17 26.35 -9.69 66.83
C GLU A 17 27.06 -8.37 66.47
N ALA A 18 28.38 -8.42 66.24
CA ALA A 18 29.15 -7.25 65.78
C ALA A 18 28.80 -6.81 64.35
N LEU A 19 28.35 -7.75 63.50
CA LEU A 19 27.94 -7.49 62.12
C LEU A 19 26.45 -7.17 61.98
N ASP A 20 25.62 -7.37 63.01
CA ASP A 20 24.18 -7.14 63.00
C ASP A 20 23.79 -5.72 62.50
N PRO A 21 24.49 -4.63 62.92
CA PRO A 21 24.21 -3.28 62.38
C PRO A 21 24.52 -3.12 60.89
N ALA A 22 25.38 -3.97 60.32
CA ALA A 22 25.66 -3.95 58.88
C ALA A 22 24.44 -4.43 58.06
N GLY A 23 23.55 -5.23 58.66
CA GLY A 23 22.30 -5.66 58.04
C GLY A 23 21.44 -4.48 57.62
N ALA A 24 21.29 -3.46 58.48
CA ALA A 24 20.52 -2.26 58.15
C ALA A 24 21.07 -1.47 56.94
N TYR A 25 22.39 -1.50 56.71
CA TYR A 25 23.00 -0.89 55.52
C TYR A 25 22.77 -1.73 54.26
N VAL A 26 22.71 -3.06 54.39
CA VAL A 26 22.35 -3.96 53.28
C VAL A 26 20.89 -3.75 52.89
N ASP A 27 19.98 -3.61 53.87
CA ASP A 27 18.58 -3.30 53.62
C ASP A 27 18.43 -1.96 52.90
N LEU A 28 19.10 -0.89 53.38
CA LEU A 28 19.11 0.43 52.72
C LEU A 28 19.64 0.39 51.27
N LEU A 29 20.65 -0.45 50.98
CA LEU A 29 21.16 -0.61 49.62
C LEU A 29 20.17 -1.35 48.74
N THR A 30 19.49 -2.37 49.28
CA THR A 30 18.44 -3.11 48.59
C THR A 30 17.27 -2.18 48.27
N ASP A 31 16.79 -1.41 49.25
CA ASP A 31 15.73 -0.41 49.06
C ASP A 31 16.09 0.62 47.98
N ARG A 32 17.36 1.07 47.95
CA ARG A 32 17.86 2.00 46.92
C ARG A 32 17.86 1.35 45.54
N ASP A 33 18.33 0.11 45.43
CA ASP A 33 18.39 -0.60 44.16
C ASP A 33 16.98 -0.86 43.61
N ASP A 34 16.05 -1.30 44.47
CA ASP A 34 14.64 -1.47 44.13
C ASP A 34 14.01 -0.13 43.68
N ALA A 35 14.20 0.95 44.43
CA ALA A 35 13.71 2.28 44.06
C ALA A 35 14.32 2.79 42.74
N THR A 36 15.58 2.43 42.46
CA THR A 36 16.25 2.79 41.21
C THR A 36 15.65 2.03 40.03
N ASP A 37 15.36 0.75 40.20
CA ASP A 37 14.77 -0.08 39.15
C ASP A 37 13.30 0.32 38.88
N GLU A 38 12.53 0.63 39.92
CA GLU A 38 11.19 1.21 39.79
C GLU A 38 11.22 2.54 39.03
N TYR A 39 12.15 3.43 39.37
CA TYR A 39 12.36 4.70 38.67
C TYR A 39 12.70 4.48 37.18
N ARG A 40 13.64 3.58 36.87
CA ARG A 40 14.02 3.25 35.49
C ARG A 40 12.85 2.71 34.69
N ALA A 41 12.05 1.82 35.30
CA ALA A 41 10.86 1.27 34.67
C ALA A 41 9.80 2.35 34.40
N ALA A 42 9.52 3.20 35.39
CA ALA A 42 8.58 4.31 35.24
C ALA A 42 9.02 5.31 34.16
N ARG A 43 10.30 5.67 34.13
CA ARG A 43 10.85 6.57 33.10
C ARG A 43 10.83 5.94 31.71
N LYS A 44 11.08 4.63 31.60
CA LYS A 44 10.94 3.90 30.32
C LYS A 44 9.50 3.97 29.84
N ALA A 45 8.53 3.69 30.69
CA ALA A 45 7.11 3.76 30.35
C ALA A 45 6.68 5.19 29.95
N ALA A 46 7.20 6.22 30.62
CA ALA A 46 6.94 7.61 30.25
C ALA A 46 7.51 7.98 28.87
N ARG A 47 8.70 7.47 28.51
CA ARG A 47 9.27 7.66 27.16
C ARG A 47 8.48 6.92 26.09
N GLU A 48 8.07 5.69 26.36
CA GLU A 48 7.19 4.94 25.45
C GLU A 48 5.86 5.68 25.23
N ALA A 49 5.24 6.18 26.30
CA ALA A 49 4.02 6.98 26.21
C ALA A 49 4.23 8.31 25.45
N HIS A 50 5.38 8.96 25.61
CA HIS A 50 5.75 10.14 24.84
C HIS A 50 5.81 9.85 23.34
N ASP A 51 6.49 8.77 22.95
CA ASP A 51 6.67 8.40 21.55
C ASP A 51 5.32 8.02 20.92
N ASP A 52 4.51 7.22 21.63
CA ASP A 52 3.16 6.86 21.21
C ASP A 52 2.26 8.09 21.04
N LEU A 53 2.31 9.04 21.97
CA LEU A 53 1.52 10.27 21.92
C LEU A 53 1.97 11.20 20.81
N THR A 54 3.28 11.28 20.55
CA THR A 54 3.84 12.05 19.43
C THR A 54 3.35 11.49 18.09
N ALA A 55 3.41 10.17 17.92
CA ALA A 55 2.89 9.50 16.74
C ALA A 55 1.38 9.71 16.58
N ARG A 56 0.62 9.61 17.68
CA ARG A 56 -0.83 9.85 17.63
C ARG A 56 -1.17 11.30 17.31
N LEU A 57 -0.42 12.27 17.84
CA LEU A 57 -0.61 13.69 17.55
C LEU A 57 -0.33 13.99 16.07
N ALA A 58 0.69 13.37 15.47
CA ALA A 58 0.95 13.49 14.04
C ALA A 58 -0.24 12.99 13.21
N ALA A 59 -0.75 11.78 13.52
CA ALA A 59 -1.93 11.24 12.85
C ALA A 59 -3.18 12.13 13.01
N LEU A 60 -3.44 12.64 14.22
CA LEU A 60 -4.57 13.56 14.45
C LEU A 60 -4.44 14.88 13.66
N ARG A 61 -3.21 15.38 13.47
CA ARG A 61 -2.98 16.58 12.65
C ARG A 61 -3.20 16.31 11.17
N GLU A 62 -2.77 15.15 10.66
CA GLU A 62 -3.07 14.73 9.28
C GLU A 62 -4.58 14.68 9.03
N VAL A 63 -5.35 14.14 9.97
CA VAL A 63 -6.82 14.15 9.90
C VAL A 63 -7.36 15.59 9.96
N ALA A 64 -6.85 16.43 10.87
CA ALA A 64 -7.29 17.83 11.00
C ALA A 64 -7.04 18.67 9.73
N ASP A 65 -5.95 18.41 9.02
CA ASP A 65 -5.61 19.05 7.74
C ASP A 65 -6.62 18.70 6.62
N MET A 66 -7.50 17.73 6.85
CA MET A 66 -8.58 17.32 5.94
C MET A 66 -9.95 17.92 6.27
N ALA A 67 -10.04 18.79 7.29
CA ALA A 67 -11.30 19.39 7.74
C ALA A 67 -11.93 20.37 6.73
N ASP A 68 -11.19 20.77 5.69
CA ASP A 68 -11.69 21.62 4.60
C ASP A 68 -12.58 20.86 3.60
N ALA A 69 -12.53 19.53 3.61
CA ALA A 69 -13.27 18.71 2.67
C ALA A 69 -14.78 18.76 2.94
N ASP A 70 -15.55 18.84 1.86
CA ASP A 70 -17.01 18.75 1.94
C ASP A 70 -17.46 17.29 2.06
N LEU A 71 -17.57 16.81 3.30
CA LEU A 71 -17.98 15.43 3.59
C LEU A 71 -19.43 15.12 3.22
N ASP A 72 -20.26 16.13 2.94
CA ASP A 72 -21.64 15.95 2.44
C ASP A 72 -21.69 15.75 0.92
N ALA A 73 -20.55 15.86 0.22
CA ALA A 73 -20.47 15.68 -1.21
C ALA A 73 -20.94 14.27 -1.63
N ASP A 74 -21.67 14.23 -2.74
CA ASP A 74 -22.16 12.98 -3.33
C ASP A 74 -21.06 12.32 -4.16
N VAL A 75 -20.08 11.73 -3.45
CA VAL A 75 -18.93 11.03 -4.06
C VAL A 75 -19.35 9.92 -5.01
N ALA A 76 -20.56 9.35 -4.86
CA ALA A 76 -21.07 8.33 -5.78
C ALA A 76 -21.18 8.84 -7.22
N ARG A 77 -21.42 10.15 -7.42
CA ARG A 77 -21.45 10.77 -8.77
C ARG A 77 -20.11 10.69 -9.50
N LEU A 78 -19.00 10.54 -8.76
CA LEU A 78 -17.67 10.32 -9.30
C LEU A 78 -17.27 8.85 -9.25
N ARG A 79 -17.55 8.17 -8.13
CA ARG A 79 -17.14 6.79 -7.89
C ARG A 79 -17.83 5.81 -8.83
N ASP A 80 -19.15 5.89 -8.94
CA ASP A 80 -19.92 4.89 -9.69
C ASP A 80 -19.51 4.87 -11.18
N PRO A 81 -19.36 6.02 -11.88
CA PRO A 81 -18.89 6.00 -13.26
C PRO A 81 -17.47 5.46 -13.43
N VAL A 82 -16.56 5.75 -12.50
CA VAL A 82 -15.17 5.25 -12.54
C VAL A 82 -15.14 3.73 -12.33
N GLU A 83 -15.88 3.21 -11.35
CA GLU A 83 -15.97 1.77 -11.11
C GLU A 83 -16.63 1.04 -12.29
N GLU A 84 -17.72 1.57 -12.82
CA GLU A 84 -18.41 1.03 -14.00
C GLU A 84 -17.49 1.01 -15.23
N TYR A 85 -16.76 2.10 -15.48
CA TYR A 85 -15.78 2.16 -16.57
C TYR A 85 -14.67 1.12 -16.37
N ASN A 86 -14.07 1.06 -15.17
CA ASN A 86 -12.96 0.17 -14.86
C ASN A 86 -13.35 -1.31 -14.97
N GLU A 87 -14.56 -1.68 -14.54
CA GLU A 87 -15.09 -3.03 -14.73
C GLU A 87 -15.32 -3.33 -16.22
N SER A 88 -15.97 -2.41 -16.93
CA SER A 88 -16.31 -2.55 -18.35
C SER A 88 -15.06 -2.69 -19.25
N VAL A 89 -14.03 -1.87 -19.02
CA VAL A 89 -12.80 -1.91 -19.83
C VAL A 89 -11.99 -3.18 -19.56
N ARG A 90 -11.93 -3.68 -18.31
CA ARG A 90 -11.29 -4.95 -17.98
C ARG A 90 -12.01 -6.14 -18.63
N GLU A 91 -13.35 -6.13 -18.66
CA GLU A 91 -14.14 -7.16 -19.35
C GLU A 91 -13.93 -7.10 -20.87
N ALA A 92 -13.99 -5.90 -21.44
CA ALA A 92 -13.76 -5.67 -22.87
C ALA A 92 -12.36 -6.15 -23.29
N PHE A 93 -11.32 -5.79 -22.54
CA PHE A 93 -9.96 -6.23 -22.78
C PHE A 93 -9.83 -7.75 -22.68
N ARG A 94 -10.45 -8.38 -21.66
CA ARG A 94 -10.45 -9.85 -21.53
C ARG A 94 -11.11 -10.52 -22.73
N SER A 95 -12.18 -9.95 -23.28
CA SER A 95 -12.85 -10.44 -24.49
C SER A 95 -11.97 -10.29 -25.73
N PHE A 96 -11.35 -9.12 -25.90
CA PHE A 96 -10.36 -8.82 -26.94
C PHE A 96 -9.19 -9.81 -26.88
N TYR A 97 -8.55 -9.97 -25.72
CA TYR A 97 -7.42 -10.87 -25.49
C TYR A 97 -7.72 -12.35 -25.83
N ARG A 98 -8.96 -12.80 -25.59
CA ARG A 98 -9.38 -14.18 -25.88
C ARG A 98 -9.66 -14.45 -27.36
N SER A 99 -9.94 -13.41 -28.13
CA SER A 99 -10.51 -13.55 -29.47
C SER A 99 -9.62 -12.96 -30.57
N ALA A 100 -8.88 -11.90 -30.27
CA ALA A 100 -7.98 -11.25 -31.21
C ALA A 100 -6.72 -12.11 -31.43
N SER A 101 -6.10 -11.92 -32.60
CA SER A 101 -4.83 -12.58 -32.91
C SER A 101 -3.71 -12.11 -31.95
N ALA A 102 -2.70 -12.94 -31.73
CA ALA A 102 -1.51 -12.53 -30.99
C ALA A 102 -0.85 -11.29 -31.61
N ARG A 103 -0.89 -11.16 -32.95
CA ARG A 103 -0.44 -9.98 -33.69
C ARG A 103 -1.21 -8.72 -33.30
N ASP A 104 -2.54 -8.80 -33.23
CA ASP A 104 -3.38 -7.65 -32.88
C ASP A 104 -3.18 -7.24 -31.42
N VAL A 105 -3.04 -8.20 -30.50
CA VAL A 105 -2.75 -7.91 -29.09
C VAL A 105 -1.38 -7.23 -28.95
N PHE A 106 -0.34 -7.71 -29.63
CA PHE A 106 0.98 -7.08 -29.55
C PHE A 106 1.00 -5.69 -30.21
N ALA A 107 0.30 -5.52 -31.34
CA ALA A 107 0.14 -4.19 -31.95
C ALA A 107 -0.71 -3.23 -31.09
N PHE A 108 -1.55 -3.76 -30.20
CA PHE A 108 -2.21 -2.97 -29.17
C PHE A 108 -1.22 -2.56 -28.08
N LEU A 109 -0.46 -3.51 -27.52
CA LEU A 109 0.54 -3.25 -26.47
C LEU A 109 1.63 -2.28 -26.92
N ASP A 110 2.17 -2.43 -28.13
CA ASP A 110 3.17 -1.52 -28.71
C ASP A 110 2.64 -0.08 -28.74
N ARG A 111 1.34 0.11 -29.02
CA ARG A 111 0.74 1.45 -29.02
C ARG A 111 0.42 1.96 -27.63
N ALA A 112 0.01 1.07 -26.73
CA ALA A 112 -0.26 1.41 -25.35
C ALA A 112 1.01 1.94 -24.67
N ASP A 113 2.16 1.30 -24.90
CA ASP A 113 3.49 1.75 -24.41
C ASP A 113 3.89 3.14 -24.94
N ASP A 114 3.52 3.47 -26.19
CA ASP A 114 3.75 4.79 -26.78
C ASP A 114 2.78 5.89 -26.27
N THR A 115 1.76 5.51 -25.47
CA THR A 115 0.68 6.41 -25.04
C THR A 115 0.95 6.92 -23.62
N PRO A 116 0.89 8.24 -23.36
CA PRO A 116 1.06 8.77 -22.00
C PRO A 116 0.06 8.16 -21.00
N PHE A 117 0.48 8.02 -19.74
CA PHE A 117 -0.31 7.45 -18.62
C PHE A 117 -0.68 5.97 -18.72
N VAL A 118 -0.22 5.27 -19.76
CA VAL A 118 -0.53 3.86 -19.97
C VAL A 118 0.72 3.03 -19.75
N ASP A 119 0.80 2.38 -18.59
CA ASP A 119 1.91 1.51 -18.24
C ASP A 119 1.72 0.09 -18.82
N ALA A 120 1.98 -0.07 -20.12
CA ALA A 120 1.88 -1.35 -20.80
C ALA A 120 3.24 -2.06 -20.94
N ASP A 121 3.34 -3.32 -20.47
CA ASP A 121 4.54 -4.13 -20.65
C ASP A 121 4.67 -4.61 -22.12
N LEU A 122 5.80 -4.31 -22.77
CA LEU A 122 6.10 -4.80 -24.11
C LEU A 122 6.47 -6.29 -24.13
N PRO A 123 6.07 -7.05 -25.18
CA PRO A 123 6.44 -8.45 -25.32
C PRO A 123 7.96 -8.62 -25.53
N PRO A 124 8.56 -9.69 -24.93
CA PRO A 124 9.93 -10.09 -25.23
C PRO A 124 10.20 -10.22 -26.73
N ALA A 125 11.41 -9.88 -27.16
CA ALA A 125 11.74 -9.72 -28.59
C ALA A 125 11.57 -11.02 -29.39
N ASP A 126 11.95 -12.16 -28.82
CA ASP A 126 11.79 -13.49 -29.40
C ASP A 126 10.33 -13.93 -29.53
N LEU A 127 9.49 -13.60 -28.55
CA LEU A 127 8.05 -13.82 -28.63
C LEU A 127 7.41 -12.95 -29.73
N ARG A 128 7.84 -11.69 -29.84
CA ARG A 128 7.35 -10.75 -30.85
C ARG A 128 7.76 -11.18 -32.26
N GLU A 129 9.02 -11.59 -32.44
CA GLU A 129 9.54 -12.12 -33.70
C GLU A 129 8.75 -13.36 -34.12
N TYR A 130 8.52 -14.31 -33.21
CA TYR A 130 7.71 -15.49 -33.48
C TYR A 130 6.29 -15.15 -33.96
N VAL A 131 5.59 -14.26 -33.25
CA VAL A 131 4.23 -13.84 -33.61
C VAL A 131 4.20 -13.12 -34.97
N ALA A 132 5.22 -12.35 -35.30
CA ALA A 132 5.31 -11.63 -36.57
C ALA A 132 5.59 -12.56 -37.75
N GLU A 133 6.49 -13.53 -37.60
CA GLU A 133 7.00 -14.35 -38.70
C GLU A 133 6.15 -15.58 -39.01
N TYR A 134 5.53 -16.18 -37.99
CA TYR A 134 4.81 -17.45 -38.13
C TYR A 134 3.31 -17.25 -38.29
N ALA A 135 2.66 -18.09 -39.11
CA ALA A 135 1.21 -18.07 -39.32
C ALA A 135 0.42 -18.27 -38.02
N ALA A 136 1.01 -18.99 -37.05
CA ALA A 136 0.46 -19.15 -35.72
C ALA A 136 0.22 -17.82 -34.98
N GLY A 137 0.90 -16.72 -35.35
CA GLY A 137 0.63 -15.40 -34.80
C GLY A 137 -0.76 -14.84 -35.11
N GLU A 138 -1.48 -15.42 -36.08
CA GLU A 138 -2.90 -15.12 -36.35
C GLU A 138 -3.85 -15.80 -35.34
N GLU A 139 -3.35 -16.77 -34.56
CA GLU A 139 -4.12 -17.39 -33.48
C GLU A 139 -4.11 -16.52 -32.21
N PRO A 140 -5.17 -16.59 -31.38
CA PRO A 140 -5.17 -15.92 -30.09
C PRO A 140 -4.07 -16.41 -29.14
N LEU A 141 -3.59 -15.53 -28.27
CA LEU A 141 -2.56 -15.88 -27.26
C LEU A 141 -2.96 -17.07 -26.37
N PRO A 142 -4.21 -17.20 -25.88
CA PRO A 142 -4.62 -18.40 -25.15
C PRO A 142 -4.51 -19.69 -25.96
N THR A 143 -4.77 -19.64 -27.27
CA THR A 143 -4.60 -20.78 -28.18
C THR A 143 -3.13 -21.14 -28.35
N LEU A 144 -2.24 -20.15 -28.48
CA LEU A 144 -0.80 -20.39 -28.53
C LEU A 144 -0.26 -21.01 -27.24
N LEU A 145 -0.77 -20.58 -26.08
CA LEU A 145 -0.46 -21.22 -24.80
C LEU A 145 -0.95 -22.67 -24.74
N GLU A 146 -2.14 -22.96 -25.26
CA GLU A 146 -2.64 -24.33 -25.37
C GLU A 146 -1.73 -25.18 -26.25
N TYR A 147 -1.28 -24.63 -27.38
CA TYR A 147 -0.34 -25.30 -28.29
C TYR A 147 1.00 -25.58 -27.60
N ALA A 148 1.51 -24.65 -26.78
CA ALA A 148 2.75 -24.84 -26.05
C ALA A 148 2.73 -26.07 -25.11
N ASP A 149 1.55 -26.45 -24.62
CA ASP A 149 1.35 -27.63 -23.77
C ASP A 149 1.18 -28.95 -24.58
N TYR A 150 1.10 -28.89 -25.92
CA TYR A 150 0.95 -30.07 -26.79
C TYR A 150 2.26 -30.81 -27.03
N SER A 151 2.19 -32.12 -27.32
CA SER A 151 3.35 -32.90 -27.77
C SER A 151 3.81 -32.48 -29.17
N ASN A 152 5.09 -32.68 -29.50
CA ASN A 152 5.63 -32.32 -30.83
C ASN A 152 4.86 -32.96 -31.99
N SER A 153 4.53 -34.25 -31.87
CA SER A 153 3.73 -34.98 -32.87
C SER A 153 2.31 -34.41 -33.06
N LYS A 154 1.78 -33.72 -32.05
CA LYS A 154 0.49 -33.05 -32.13
C LYS A 154 0.66 -31.66 -32.77
N LEU A 155 1.73 -30.94 -32.42
CA LEU A 155 2.06 -29.61 -32.94
C LEU A 155 2.34 -29.58 -34.44
N ASP A 156 2.90 -30.65 -35.02
CA ASP A 156 3.12 -30.76 -36.48
C ASP A 156 1.82 -30.58 -37.31
N HIS A 157 0.65 -30.63 -36.68
CA HIS A 157 -0.65 -30.41 -37.31
C HIS A 157 -1.22 -28.99 -37.13
N TYR A 158 -0.64 -28.18 -36.24
CA TYR A 158 -1.15 -26.84 -35.89
C TYR A 158 -0.17 -25.73 -36.26
N VAL A 159 1.13 -26.01 -36.28
CA VAL A 159 2.17 -25.01 -36.54
C VAL A 159 3.25 -25.53 -37.48
N ASP A 160 3.83 -24.62 -38.25
CA ASP A 160 4.87 -24.94 -39.22
C ASP A 160 6.21 -25.33 -38.56
N ASP A 161 6.49 -24.79 -37.35
CA ASP A 161 7.68 -25.10 -36.58
C ASP A 161 7.35 -25.24 -35.08
N PRO A 162 7.15 -26.48 -34.59
CA PRO A 162 6.91 -26.75 -33.17
C PRO A 162 8.06 -26.34 -32.23
N GLY A 163 9.30 -26.32 -32.73
CA GLY A 163 10.49 -25.97 -31.96
C GLY A 163 10.55 -24.47 -31.69
N ALA A 164 10.24 -23.67 -32.71
CA ALA A 164 10.11 -22.22 -32.60
C ALA A 164 9.00 -21.84 -31.60
N LEU A 165 7.82 -22.47 -31.69
CA LEU A 165 6.71 -22.21 -30.75
C LEU A 165 7.13 -22.47 -29.31
N ARG A 166 7.80 -23.59 -29.02
CA ARG A 166 8.23 -23.92 -27.65
C ARG A 166 9.26 -22.93 -27.10
N THR A 167 10.17 -22.47 -27.94
CA THR A 167 11.24 -21.57 -27.51
C THR A 167 10.72 -20.16 -27.26
N ALA A 168 9.77 -19.70 -28.07
CA ALA A 168 9.20 -18.35 -27.95
C ALA A 168 8.00 -18.30 -26.99
N VAL A 169 7.01 -19.19 -27.14
CA VAL A 169 5.75 -19.11 -26.37
C VAL A 169 5.87 -19.78 -25.01
N ALA A 170 6.42 -20.99 -24.93
CA ALA A 170 6.45 -21.74 -23.67
C ALA A 170 7.38 -21.10 -22.61
N VAL A 171 8.46 -20.45 -23.06
CA VAL A 171 9.39 -19.72 -22.19
C VAL A 171 8.74 -18.49 -21.55
N HIS A 172 7.86 -17.81 -22.29
CA HIS A 172 7.25 -16.53 -21.88
C HIS A 172 5.82 -16.66 -21.38
N LYS A 173 5.40 -17.86 -20.94
CA LYS A 173 4.05 -18.13 -20.41
C LYS A 173 3.63 -17.15 -19.31
N THR A 174 4.53 -16.84 -18.37
CA THR A 174 4.25 -15.89 -17.29
C THR A 174 4.02 -14.47 -17.77
N PHE A 175 4.70 -14.03 -18.83
CA PHE A 175 4.43 -12.73 -19.44
C PHE A 175 3.04 -12.72 -20.06
N ILE A 176 2.72 -13.74 -20.86
CA ILE A 176 1.43 -13.88 -21.54
C ILE A 176 0.27 -13.94 -20.53
N ASP A 177 0.42 -14.70 -19.44
CA ASP A 177 -0.59 -14.84 -18.38
C ASP A 177 -0.83 -13.54 -17.58
N ARG A 178 0.11 -12.60 -17.62
CA ARG A 178 0.02 -11.30 -16.92
C ARG A 178 -0.64 -10.21 -17.75
N ILE A 179 -0.85 -10.40 -19.05
CA ILE A 179 -1.46 -9.39 -19.90
C ILE A 179 -2.93 -9.24 -19.49
N ASP A 180 -3.29 -8.06 -19.00
CA ASP A 180 -4.65 -7.70 -18.63
C ASP A 180 -4.99 -6.24 -19.00
N GLY A 181 -6.19 -5.82 -18.65
CA GLY A 181 -6.71 -4.49 -18.97
C GLY A 181 -6.41 -3.43 -17.92
N GLU A 182 -5.57 -3.72 -16.91
CA GLU A 182 -5.27 -2.79 -15.82
C GLU A 182 -4.72 -1.44 -16.31
N PRO A 183 -3.81 -1.38 -17.31
CA PRO A 183 -3.27 -0.11 -17.80
C PRO A 183 -4.31 0.80 -18.48
N LEU A 184 -5.54 0.33 -18.68
CA LEU A 184 -6.63 1.10 -19.28
C LEU A 184 -7.59 1.66 -18.22
N THR A 185 -7.34 1.40 -16.94
CA THR A 185 -8.22 1.81 -15.84
C THR A 185 -7.82 3.17 -15.28
N ILE A 186 -8.77 3.82 -14.61
CA ILE A 186 -8.55 5.07 -13.89
C ILE A 186 -8.31 4.74 -12.42
N ASP A 187 -7.25 5.28 -11.84
CA ASP A 187 -6.93 5.11 -10.42
C ASP A 187 -7.98 5.73 -9.49
N TRP A 188 -8.04 5.20 -8.25
CA TRP A 188 -8.88 5.74 -7.19
C TRP A 188 -8.06 6.09 -5.94
N PRO A 189 -8.25 7.28 -5.35
CA PRO A 189 -9.01 8.43 -5.88
C PRO A 189 -8.38 8.98 -7.17
N PRO A 190 -9.18 9.53 -8.10
CA PRO A 190 -8.66 9.95 -9.39
C PRO A 190 -7.76 11.19 -9.31
N ALA A 191 -6.93 11.38 -10.35
CA ALA A 191 -6.02 12.51 -10.49
C ALA A 191 -6.74 13.88 -10.53
N PRO A 192 -6.04 15.02 -10.33
CA PRO A 192 -6.62 16.35 -10.48
C PRO A 192 -7.31 16.56 -11.84
N GLY A 193 -8.28 17.47 -11.92
CA GLY A 193 -9.23 17.50 -13.05
C GLY A 193 -8.58 17.69 -14.41
N ASP A 194 -7.60 18.59 -14.52
CA ASP A 194 -6.86 18.83 -15.76
C ASP A 194 -6.01 17.62 -16.17
N GLU A 195 -5.43 16.91 -15.19
CA GLU A 195 -4.61 15.71 -15.40
C GLU A 195 -5.47 14.52 -15.82
N LEU A 196 -6.53 14.23 -15.07
CA LEU A 196 -7.49 13.18 -15.40
C LEU A 196 -8.12 13.41 -16.77
N ALA A 197 -8.50 14.65 -17.09
CA ALA A 197 -9.10 14.95 -18.38
C ALA A 197 -8.13 14.70 -19.54
N TYR A 198 -6.83 14.94 -19.31
CA TYR A 198 -5.78 14.69 -20.30
C TYR A 198 -5.48 13.19 -20.42
N GLU A 199 -5.33 12.48 -19.30
CA GLU A 199 -5.21 11.02 -19.25
C GLU A 199 -6.35 10.34 -20.05
N ILE A 200 -7.59 10.76 -19.83
CA ILE A 200 -8.73 10.21 -20.55
C ILE A 200 -8.68 10.49 -22.06
N ASP A 201 -8.21 11.67 -22.47
CA ASP A 201 -8.06 11.99 -23.90
C ASP A 201 -7.05 11.06 -24.58
N GLU A 202 -6.01 10.61 -23.87
CA GLU A 202 -5.02 9.62 -24.33
C GLU A 202 -5.56 8.17 -24.28
N LEU A 203 -6.41 7.84 -23.30
CA LEU A 203 -7.04 6.51 -23.17
C LEU A 203 -8.10 6.24 -24.25
N ILE A 204 -8.90 7.24 -24.64
CA ILE A 204 -10.03 7.07 -25.58
C ILE A 204 -9.62 6.34 -26.89
N PRO A 205 -8.54 6.71 -27.60
CA PRO A 205 -8.08 6.01 -28.79
C PRO A 205 -7.71 4.54 -28.59
N LEU A 206 -7.22 4.15 -27.40
CA LEU A 206 -6.91 2.76 -27.08
C LEU A 206 -8.18 1.98 -26.75
N VAL A 207 -9.00 2.53 -25.85
CA VAL A 207 -10.26 1.90 -25.40
C VAL A 207 -11.21 1.67 -26.57
N SER A 208 -11.27 2.60 -27.53
CA SER A 208 -12.11 2.46 -28.74
C SER A 208 -11.72 1.28 -29.64
N ARG A 209 -10.55 0.66 -29.45
CA ARG A 209 -10.14 -0.55 -30.18
C ARG A 209 -10.62 -1.85 -29.54
N VAL A 210 -10.83 -1.85 -28.23
CA VAL A 210 -11.09 -3.06 -27.46
C VAL A 210 -12.49 -3.09 -26.86
N ALA A 211 -13.06 -1.92 -26.58
CA ALA A 211 -14.36 -1.75 -25.94
C ALA A 211 -15.40 -1.13 -26.87
N GLY A 212 -16.66 -1.27 -26.48
CA GLY A 212 -17.80 -0.73 -27.22
C GLY A 212 -18.03 0.77 -26.98
N ASP A 213 -18.95 1.35 -27.75
CA ASP A 213 -19.30 2.77 -27.68
C ASP A 213 -19.79 3.20 -26.30
N GLU A 214 -20.43 2.29 -25.54
CA GLU A 214 -20.93 2.55 -24.18
C GLU A 214 -19.80 2.79 -23.19
N THR A 215 -18.78 1.93 -23.15
CA THR A 215 -17.58 2.10 -22.31
C THR A 215 -16.88 3.42 -22.63
N VAL A 216 -16.74 3.76 -23.92
CA VAL A 216 -16.14 5.03 -24.37
C VAL A 216 -17.01 6.23 -23.98
N ALA A 217 -18.34 6.08 -23.98
CA ALA A 217 -19.25 7.13 -23.55
C ALA A 217 -19.15 7.39 -22.03
N THR A 218 -19.07 6.34 -21.21
CA THR A 218 -18.81 6.47 -19.77
C THR A 218 -17.49 7.18 -19.51
N LEU A 219 -16.43 6.77 -20.20
CA LEU A 219 -15.12 7.42 -20.11
C LEU A 219 -15.16 8.91 -20.46
N ARG A 220 -15.88 9.28 -21.54
CA ARG A 220 -16.10 10.69 -21.91
C ARG A 220 -16.89 11.45 -20.86
N SER A 221 -17.88 10.82 -20.23
CA SER A 221 -18.65 11.43 -19.13
C SER A 221 -17.77 11.74 -17.94
N ILE A 222 -16.83 10.85 -17.59
CA ILE A 222 -15.86 11.09 -16.51
C ILE A 222 -14.97 12.29 -16.85
N ARG A 223 -14.45 12.36 -18.09
CA ARG A 223 -13.65 13.50 -18.56
C ARG A 223 -14.43 14.83 -18.50
N ASP A 224 -15.69 14.79 -18.90
CA ASP A 224 -16.54 15.98 -18.88
C ASP A 224 -16.84 16.42 -17.43
N LEU A 225 -16.98 15.47 -16.50
CA LEU A 225 -17.03 15.75 -15.07
C LEU A 225 -15.71 16.35 -14.58
N ALA A 226 -14.56 15.78 -14.94
CA ALA A 226 -13.22 16.24 -14.55
C ALA A 226 -12.94 17.70 -14.93
N ARG A 227 -13.53 18.17 -16.03
CA ARG A 227 -13.45 19.56 -16.51
C ARG A 227 -14.43 20.51 -15.84
N SER A 228 -15.33 20.01 -15.00
CA SER A 228 -16.36 20.81 -14.34
C SER A 228 -15.84 21.42 -13.03
N ASP A 229 -16.41 22.57 -12.66
CA ASP A 229 -16.10 23.23 -11.39
C ASP A 229 -16.50 22.39 -10.15
N GLU A 230 -17.40 21.40 -10.32
CA GLU A 230 -17.84 20.51 -9.23
C GLU A 230 -16.81 19.41 -8.93
N TYR A 231 -15.92 19.09 -9.87
CA TYR A 231 -15.01 17.95 -9.77
C TYR A 231 -14.10 18.01 -8.56
N GLU A 232 -13.38 19.13 -8.37
CA GLU A 232 -12.41 19.24 -7.28
C GLU A 232 -13.06 19.12 -5.90
N ARG A 233 -14.32 19.54 -5.77
CA ARG A 233 -15.12 19.35 -4.54
C ARG A 233 -15.43 17.86 -4.31
N LEU A 234 -15.87 17.13 -5.33
CA LEU A 234 -16.13 15.69 -5.25
C LEU A 234 -14.84 14.89 -5.00
N ARG A 235 -13.78 15.23 -5.71
CA ARG A 235 -12.45 14.62 -5.60
C ARG A 235 -11.89 14.82 -4.19
N ARG A 236 -11.93 16.04 -3.65
CA ARG A 236 -11.46 16.31 -2.29
C ARG A 236 -12.22 15.48 -1.25
N ALA A 237 -13.53 15.37 -1.37
CA ALA A 237 -14.32 14.51 -0.50
C ALA A 237 -13.98 13.01 -0.67
N ALA A 238 -13.71 12.57 -1.90
CA ALA A 238 -13.27 11.21 -2.19
C ALA A 238 -11.91 10.89 -1.57
N GLU A 239 -10.92 11.79 -1.70
CA GLU A 239 -9.59 11.65 -1.07
C GLU A 239 -9.71 11.46 0.45
N VAL A 240 -10.54 12.27 1.12
CA VAL A 240 -10.69 12.19 2.57
C VAL A 240 -11.40 10.91 2.98
N ARG A 241 -12.43 10.47 2.26
CA ARG A 241 -13.12 9.21 2.55
C ARG A 241 -12.28 7.97 2.24
N ASP A 242 -11.33 8.06 1.32
CA ASP A 242 -10.41 6.97 1.00
C ASP A 242 -9.25 6.88 2.00
N ALA A 243 -8.77 8.03 2.47
CA ALA A 243 -7.66 8.11 3.42
C ALA A 243 -8.05 7.78 4.87
N LEU A 244 -9.30 8.05 5.27
CA LEU A 244 -9.73 7.96 6.66
C LEU A 244 -10.62 6.75 6.95
N ASP A 245 -10.44 6.18 8.13
CA ASP A 245 -11.37 5.19 8.66
C ASP A 245 -12.64 5.82 9.26
N ASP A 246 -13.66 4.99 9.52
CA ASP A 246 -14.95 5.49 10.04
C ASP A 246 -14.80 6.32 11.35
N PRO A 247 -13.97 5.92 12.34
CA PRO A 247 -13.71 6.75 13.52
C PRO A 247 -13.09 8.12 13.21
N GLU A 248 -12.11 8.20 12.32
CA GLU A 248 -11.45 9.44 11.94
C GLU A 248 -12.38 10.36 11.15
N LEU A 249 -13.16 9.79 10.23
CA LEU A 249 -14.19 10.53 9.52
C LEU A 249 -15.24 11.11 10.47
N ALA A 250 -15.70 10.34 11.46
CA ALA A 250 -16.65 10.83 12.47
C ALA A 250 -16.06 11.96 13.34
N LEU A 251 -14.74 11.98 13.58
CA LEU A 251 -14.09 13.10 14.27
C LEU A 251 -14.12 14.38 13.44
N LEU A 252 -13.98 14.29 12.12
CA LEU A 252 -14.11 15.43 11.23
C LEU A 252 -15.56 15.92 11.13
N GLU A 253 -16.50 15.01 10.90
CA GLU A 253 -17.94 15.34 10.81
C GLU A 253 -18.46 16.03 12.07
N SER A 254 -17.99 15.59 13.24
CA SER A 254 -18.37 16.19 14.52
C SER A 254 -17.59 17.47 14.87
N GLY A 255 -16.54 17.82 14.12
CA GLY A 255 -15.62 18.91 14.44
C GLY A 255 -14.80 18.68 15.71
N ALA A 256 -14.77 17.45 16.22
CA ALA A 256 -14.06 17.10 17.45
C ALA A 256 -12.54 16.94 17.26
N ILE A 257 -12.07 16.90 16.01
CA ILE A 257 -10.65 16.68 15.70
C ILE A 257 -9.75 17.76 16.31
N ASP A 258 -10.13 19.03 16.24
CA ASP A 258 -9.36 20.15 16.78
C ASP A 258 -9.25 20.09 18.31
N ASP A 259 -10.32 19.67 18.98
CA ASP A 259 -10.31 19.43 20.43
C ASP A 259 -9.35 18.28 20.78
N ARG A 260 -9.33 17.22 19.96
CA ARG A 260 -8.46 16.06 20.15
C ARG A 260 -6.99 16.40 19.95
N VAL A 261 -6.67 17.18 18.92
CA VAL A 261 -5.31 17.71 18.69
C VAL A 261 -4.87 18.54 19.90
N ARG A 262 -5.68 19.50 20.35
CA ARG A 262 -5.37 20.34 21.51
C ARG A 262 -5.23 19.56 22.82
N GLU A 263 -5.95 18.46 22.99
CA GLU A 263 -5.80 17.58 24.15
C GLU A 263 -4.52 16.76 24.09
N ALA A 264 -4.18 16.22 22.92
CA ALA A 264 -2.93 15.50 22.71
C ALA A 264 -1.71 16.41 22.91
N GLU A 265 -1.73 17.64 22.39
CA GLU A 265 -0.66 18.64 22.60
C GLU A 265 -0.44 18.94 24.07
N ARG A 266 -1.50 19.22 24.84
CA ARG A 266 -1.41 19.48 26.28
C ARG A 266 -0.89 18.26 27.06
N THR A 267 -1.28 17.06 26.63
CA THR A 267 -0.82 15.82 27.27
C THR A 267 0.66 15.59 26.96
N LEU A 268 1.11 15.91 25.75
CA LEU A 268 2.49 15.76 25.33
C LEU A 268 3.39 16.72 26.09
N GLU A 269 3.00 17.98 26.20
CA GLU A 269 3.70 18.99 27.00
C GLU A 269 3.87 18.53 28.46
N LEU A 270 2.82 17.94 29.06
CA LEU A 270 2.92 17.39 30.43
C LEU A 270 3.91 16.22 30.52
N VAL A 271 3.92 15.32 29.54
CA VAL A 271 4.85 14.17 29.55
C VAL A 271 6.29 14.65 29.32
N GLU A 272 6.50 15.61 28.42
CA GLU A 272 7.79 16.26 28.20
C GLU A 272 8.29 16.93 29.49
N ASP A 273 7.44 17.66 30.20
CA ASP A 273 7.76 18.27 31.50
C ASP A 273 8.17 17.22 32.55
N VAL A 274 7.43 16.11 32.66
CA VAL A 274 7.76 15.01 33.58
C VAL A 274 9.10 14.37 33.20
N LEU A 275 9.35 14.13 31.91
CA LEU A 275 10.61 13.57 31.44
C LEU A 275 11.78 14.53 31.66
N ALA A 276 11.57 15.83 31.50
CA ALA A 276 12.58 16.86 31.77
C ALA A 276 12.87 17.02 33.25
N GLU A 277 11.86 17.01 34.13
CA GLU A 277 12.06 17.08 35.58
C GLU A 277 12.77 15.84 36.13
N THR A 278 12.50 14.68 35.53
CA THR A 278 13.17 13.43 35.86
C THR A 278 14.50 13.23 35.14
N ASP A 279 14.90 14.14 34.24
CA ASP A 279 16.29 14.23 33.78
C ASP A 279 17.12 14.95 34.84
N ARG A 280 17.68 14.21 35.80
CA ARG A 280 18.80 14.70 36.60
C ARG A 280 19.95 13.70 36.68
N ASP A 281 21.11 14.23 36.27
CA ASP A 281 22.51 13.98 36.68
C ASP A 281 22.92 12.55 37.07
#